data_AF-A0A146MBW1-F1
#
_entry.id   AF-A0A146MBW1-F1
#
_cell.length_a   1.000
_cell.length_b   1.000
_cell.length_c   1.000
_cell.angle_alpha   90.00
_cell.angle_beta   90.00
_cell.angle_gamma   90.00
#
_symmetry.space_group_name_H-M   'P 1'
#
loop_
_entity.id
_entity.type
_entity.pdbx_description
1 polymer ?
#
loop_
_entity_poly.entity_id
_entity_poly.type
_entity_poly.pdbx_seq_one_letter_code
_entity_poly.pdbx_strand_id
1 'polypeptide(L)'
;ISNVIKRVLKIPAAVLMGANLAGEVAEENFCETTIGCADKKVSLALKEMFETDYFRVVVVEDVETVEICGALKNIVACAAGFCDGLKLGDNTKAAVIRLGLMEMIQFVKTFYANCKLATFLESCGVADLITTCYGGRNRRVSEAFVTTGRTIEDLEKEMLNGQKLQGPITAHEVNHMLASRKMEEKFPLFTAVHMICKKKIEPKQLIDYLKNHPVHQMTVLKSNL
;
A
#
# COMPACT_ATOMS: atom_id res chain seq x y z
N ILE A 1 3.13 13.26 -1.82
CA ILE A 1 2.73 14.16 -2.95
C ILE A 1 2.16 15.47 -2.40
N SER A 2 1.22 15.43 -1.44
CA SER A 2 0.59 16.61 -0.83
C SER A 2 1.60 17.68 -0.36
N ASN A 3 2.68 17.27 0.33
CA ASN A 3 3.74 18.16 0.78
C ASN A 3 4.51 18.83 -0.38
N VAL A 4 4.66 18.15 -1.52
CA VAL A 4 5.29 18.72 -2.72
C VAL A 4 4.37 19.79 -3.34
N ILE A 5 3.07 19.49 -3.47
CA ILE A 5 2.07 20.45 -3.97
C ILE A 5 2.06 21.71 -3.09
N LYS A 6 1.97 21.56 -1.77
CA LYS A 6 2.04 22.68 -0.81
C LYS A 6 3.32 23.50 -0.98
N ARG A 7 4.47 22.84 -1.12
CA ARG A 7 5.77 23.51 -1.23
C ARG A 7 5.93 24.29 -2.54
N VAL A 8 5.51 23.71 -3.66
CA VAL A 8 5.72 24.25 -5.01
C VAL A 8 4.66 25.30 -5.34
N LEU A 9 3.39 24.99 -5.12
CA LEU A 9 2.26 25.85 -5.51
C LEU A 9 1.82 26.82 -4.41
N LYS A 10 2.32 26.66 -3.18
CA LYS A 10 1.97 27.50 -2.02
C LYS A 10 0.47 27.51 -1.68
N ILE A 11 -0.22 26.40 -1.96
CA ILE A 11 -1.63 26.20 -1.63
C ILE A 11 -1.82 25.04 -0.64
N PRO A 12 -2.86 25.07 0.21
CA PRO A 12 -3.24 23.90 1.01
C PRO A 12 -3.53 22.68 0.13
N ALA A 13 -3.26 21.48 0.64
CA ALA A 13 -3.57 20.23 -0.04
C ALA A 13 -4.11 19.21 0.97
N ALA A 14 -5.22 18.59 0.59
CA ALA A 14 -5.82 17.42 1.23
C ALA A 14 -5.61 16.19 0.33
N VAL A 15 -5.89 15.00 0.85
CA VAL A 15 -5.76 13.74 0.11
C VAL A 15 -7.04 12.93 0.22
N LEU A 16 -7.35 12.13 -0.80
CA LEU A 16 -8.43 11.15 -0.80
C LEU A 16 -7.82 9.80 -1.16
N MET A 17 -7.91 8.84 -0.25
CA MET A 17 -7.38 7.48 -0.38
C MET A 17 -8.39 6.49 0.18
N GLY A 18 -8.56 5.34 -0.46
CA GLY A 18 -9.55 4.34 -0.06
C GLY A 18 -9.60 3.16 -1.00
N ALA A 19 -10.37 2.14 -0.62
CA ALA A 19 -10.64 0.95 -1.42
C ALA A 19 -11.52 1.26 -2.65
N ASN A 20 -10.97 2.03 -3.58
CA ASN A 20 -11.73 2.70 -4.63
C ASN A 20 -11.31 2.16 -6.01
N LEU A 21 -11.71 0.93 -6.35
CA LEU A 21 -11.48 0.41 -7.70
C LEU A 21 -12.31 1.24 -8.69
N ALA A 22 -11.63 1.96 -9.59
CA ALA A 22 -12.26 2.98 -10.42
C ALA A 22 -13.47 2.47 -11.24
N GLY A 23 -13.43 1.21 -11.70
CA GLY A 23 -14.55 0.59 -12.40
C GLY A 23 -15.79 0.42 -11.50
N GLU A 24 -15.60 -0.10 -10.29
CA GLU A 24 -16.70 -0.32 -9.34
C GLU A 24 -17.32 1.01 -8.87
N VAL A 25 -16.49 2.03 -8.64
CA VAL A 25 -16.98 3.39 -8.29
C VAL A 25 -17.78 4.00 -9.44
N ALA A 26 -17.36 3.79 -10.70
CA ALA A 26 -18.06 4.29 -11.88
C ALA A 26 -19.38 3.56 -12.15
N GLU A 27 -19.51 2.32 -11.67
CA GLU A 27 -20.73 1.50 -11.71
C GLU A 27 -21.67 1.78 -10.53
N GLU A 28 -21.38 2.78 -9.69
CA GLU A 28 -22.15 3.15 -8.51
C GLU A 28 -22.28 2.02 -7.47
N ASN A 29 -21.32 1.08 -7.47
CA ASN A 29 -21.25 0.06 -6.43
C ASN A 29 -20.85 0.70 -5.10
N PHE A 30 -21.44 0.21 -4.00
CA PHE A 30 -21.16 0.74 -2.67
C PHE A 30 -19.68 0.57 -2.31
N CYS A 31 -19.04 1.67 -1.90
CA CYS A 31 -17.71 1.67 -1.30
C CYS A 31 -17.52 2.87 -0.36
N GLU A 32 -16.37 2.88 0.32
CA GLU A 32 -16.02 3.90 1.30
C GLU A 32 -14.61 4.43 1.03
N THR A 33 -14.36 5.70 1.35
CA THR A 33 -13.04 6.33 1.23
C THR A 33 -12.69 7.15 2.46
N THR A 34 -11.39 7.45 2.60
CA THR A 34 -10.88 8.35 3.63
C THR A 34 -10.32 9.63 3.01
N ILE A 35 -10.73 10.78 3.54
CA ILE A 35 -10.14 12.08 3.23
C ILE A 35 -9.21 12.49 4.36
N GLY A 36 -7.94 12.73 4.05
CA GLY A 36 -6.98 13.34 4.95
C GLY A 36 -7.00 14.86 4.80
N CYS A 37 -7.56 15.58 5.78
CA CYS A 37 -7.62 17.04 5.78
C CYS A 37 -7.54 17.61 7.21
N ALA A 38 -6.56 18.48 7.47
CA ALA A 38 -6.39 19.11 8.79
C ALA A 38 -7.25 20.37 9.00
N ASP A 39 -7.70 21.02 7.92
CA ASP A 39 -8.55 22.22 8.02
C ASP A 39 -10.02 21.79 8.09
N LYS A 40 -10.67 22.07 9.24
CA LYS A 40 -12.06 21.67 9.48
C LYS A 40 -13.05 22.25 8.46
N LYS A 41 -12.87 23.51 8.04
CA LYS A 41 -13.79 24.14 7.08
C LYS A 41 -13.65 23.49 5.71
N VAL A 42 -12.41 23.28 5.26
CA VAL A 42 -12.13 22.60 3.99
C VAL A 42 -12.62 21.15 4.03
N SER A 43 -12.45 20.48 5.16
CA SER A 43 -12.81 19.07 5.31
C SER A 43 -14.31 18.80 5.13
N LEU A 44 -15.17 19.71 5.63
CA LEU A 44 -16.63 19.62 5.45
C LEU A 44 -17.00 19.80 3.98
N ALA A 45 -16.43 20.81 3.32
CA ALA A 45 -16.67 21.07 1.91
C ALA A 45 -16.20 19.89 1.02
N LEU A 46 -15.05 19.29 1.33
CA LEU A 46 -14.55 18.12 0.60
C LEU A 46 -15.44 16.89 0.82
N LYS A 47 -15.92 16.65 2.05
CA LYS A 47 -16.84 15.56 2.33
C LYS A 47 -18.14 15.74 1.55
N GLU A 48 -18.75 16.92 1.60
CA GLU A 48 -19.98 17.22 0.85
C GLU A 48 -19.80 17.08 -0.67
N MET A 49 -18.64 17.46 -1.20
CA MET A 49 -18.35 17.39 -2.63
C MET A 49 -18.15 15.95 -3.15
N PHE A 50 -17.57 15.06 -2.34
CA PHE A 50 -17.25 13.70 -2.78
C PHE A 50 -18.25 12.64 -2.30
N GLU A 51 -18.99 12.88 -1.22
CA GLU A 51 -19.90 11.88 -0.66
C GLU A 51 -21.16 11.71 -1.53
N THR A 52 -21.52 10.45 -1.77
CA THR A 52 -22.77 10.05 -2.43
C THR A 52 -23.47 8.95 -1.63
N ASP A 53 -24.59 8.43 -2.14
CA ASP A 53 -25.31 7.29 -1.53
C ASP A 53 -24.51 5.98 -1.60
N TYR A 54 -23.63 5.86 -2.59
CA TYR A 54 -22.78 4.68 -2.80
C TYR A 54 -21.29 4.94 -2.51
N PHE A 55 -20.87 6.19 -2.32
CA PHE A 55 -19.48 6.57 -2.03
C PHE A 55 -19.41 7.30 -0.69
N ARG A 56 -19.22 6.55 0.40
CA ARG A 56 -19.23 7.12 1.76
C ARG A 56 -17.85 7.65 2.15
N VAL A 57 -17.81 8.82 2.81
CA VAL A 57 -16.55 9.50 3.11
C VAL A 57 -16.32 9.63 4.61
N VAL A 58 -15.20 9.11 5.11
CA VAL A 58 -14.68 9.42 6.45
C VAL A 58 -13.57 10.47 6.32
N VAL A 59 -13.60 11.48 7.17
CA VAL A 59 -12.57 12.53 7.22
C VAL A 59 -11.69 12.31 8.44
N VAL A 60 -10.37 12.36 8.25
CA VAL A 60 -9.39 12.33 9.34
C VAL A 60 -8.38 13.48 9.19
N GLU A 61 -7.85 13.94 10.32
CA GLU A 61 -6.83 15.00 10.34
C GLU A 61 -5.43 14.51 9.92
N ASP A 62 -5.20 13.20 9.94
CA ASP A 62 -3.91 12.53 9.71
C ASP A 62 -3.56 12.41 8.21
N VAL A 63 -3.34 13.55 7.56
CA VAL A 63 -3.10 13.67 6.11
C VAL A 63 -1.94 12.78 5.64
N GLU A 64 -0.85 12.74 6.39
CA GLU A 64 0.36 12.02 6.01
C GLU A 64 0.13 10.51 6.04
N THR A 65 -0.50 9.98 7.10
CA THR A 65 -0.76 8.54 7.18
C THR A 65 -1.73 8.09 6.11
N VAL A 66 -2.81 8.85 5.86
CA VAL A 66 -3.76 8.56 4.77
C VAL A 66 -3.04 8.47 3.43
N GLU A 67 -2.19 9.45 3.13
CA GLU A 67 -1.46 9.50 1.85
C GLU A 67 -0.47 8.34 1.70
N ILE A 68 0.30 8.05 2.76
CA ILE A 68 1.35 7.04 2.71
C ILE A 68 0.78 5.62 2.66
N CYS A 69 -0.37 5.37 3.30
CA CYS A 69 -1.03 4.06 3.18
C CYS A 69 -1.35 3.72 1.72
N GLY A 70 -1.89 4.68 0.96
CA GLY A 70 -2.20 4.51 -0.47
C GLY A 70 -0.98 4.19 -1.34
N ALA A 71 0.21 4.67 -0.96
CA ALA A 71 1.46 4.33 -1.64
C ALA A 71 1.97 2.94 -1.25
N LEU A 72 2.15 2.69 0.05
CA LEU A 72 2.82 1.47 0.55
C LEU A 72 2.02 0.20 0.27
N LYS A 73 0.68 0.27 0.26
CA LYS A 73 -0.18 -0.89 -0.04
C LYS A 73 0.12 -1.53 -1.40
N ASN A 74 0.61 -0.75 -2.37
CA ASN A 74 0.97 -1.27 -3.69
C ASN A 74 2.18 -2.22 -3.64
N ILE A 75 3.10 -2.03 -2.68
CA ILE A 75 4.23 -2.94 -2.46
C ILE A 75 3.70 -4.30 -1.97
N VAL A 76 2.79 -4.26 -0.99
CA VAL A 76 2.19 -5.48 -0.42
C VAL A 76 1.34 -6.20 -1.47
N ALA A 77 0.63 -5.47 -2.33
CA ALA A 77 -0.11 -6.05 -3.44
C ALA A 77 0.79 -6.78 -4.46
N CYS A 78 2.01 -6.30 -4.68
CA CYS A 78 2.99 -7.05 -5.48
C CYS A 78 3.37 -8.38 -4.80
N ALA A 79 3.62 -8.38 -3.49
CA ALA A 79 3.89 -9.60 -2.74
C ALA A 79 2.71 -10.58 -2.79
N ALA A 80 1.48 -10.10 -2.66
CA ALA A 80 0.27 -10.91 -2.81
C ALA A 80 0.16 -11.52 -4.22
N GLY A 81 0.47 -10.75 -5.27
CA GLY A 81 0.55 -11.26 -6.64
C GLY A 81 1.65 -12.30 -6.84
N PHE A 82 2.80 -12.15 -6.18
CA PHE A 82 3.83 -13.19 -6.20
C PHE A 82 3.33 -14.50 -5.55
N CYS A 83 2.59 -14.42 -4.45
CA CYS A 83 1.96 -15.59 -3.85
C CYS A 83 1.00 -16.30 -4.82
N ASP A 84 0.19 -15.53 -5.55
CA ASP A 84 -0.74 -16.08 -6.56
C ASP A 84 0.00 -16.79 -7.68
N GLY A 85 1.04 -16.15 -8.23
CA GLY A 85 1.81 -16.75 -9.31
C GLY A 85 2.61 -17.99 -8.89
N LEU A 86 3.00 -18.07 -7.60
CA LEU A 86 3.61 -19.24 -6.98
C LEU A 86 2.58 -20.32 -6.58
N LYS A 87 1.28 -20.07 -6.76
CA LYS A 87 0.17 -20.94 -6.35
C LYS A 87 0.19 -21.28 -4.86
N LEU A 88 0.55 -20.30 -4.03
CA LEU A 88 0.51 -20.44 -2.58
C LEU A 88 -0.94 -20.25 -2.08
N GLY A 89 -1.31 -20.97 -1.02
CA GLY A 89 -2.67 -20.93 -0.48
C GLY A 89 -3.01 -19.63 0.24
N ASP A 90 -4.30 -19.45 0.54
CA ASP A 90 -4.87 -18.22 1.13
C ASP A 90 -4.26 -17.87 2.49
N ASN A 91 -3.89 -18.87 3.30
CA ASN A 91 -3.21 -18.63 4.58
C ASN A 91 -1.87 -17.89 4.39
N THR A 92 -1.12 -18.23 3.35
CA THR A 92 0.16 -17.57 3.04
C THR A 92 -0.07 -16.15 2.53
N LYS A 93 -1.08 -15.95 1.66
CA LYS A 93 -1.46 -14.60 1.21
C LYS A 93 -1.95 -13.74 2.38
N ALA A 94 -2.76 -14.27 3.28
CA ALA A 94 -3.22 -13.58 4.47
C ALA A 94 -2.04 -13.17 5.38
N ALA A 95 -1.04 -14.05 5.55
CA ALA A 95 0.18 -13.73 6.27
C ALA A 95 0.96 -12.58 5.60
N VAL A 96 1.07 -12.59 4.26
CA VAL A 96 1.67 -11.49 3.48
C VAL A 96 0.95 -10.17 3.70
N ILE A 97 -0.38 -10.16 3.62
CA ILE A 97 -1.19 -8.95 3.84
C ILE A 97 -0.98 -8.42 5.25
N ARG A 98 -1.04 -9.29 6.27
CA ARG A 98 -0.87 -8.91 7.67
C ARG A 98 0.54 -8.37 7.96
N LEU A 99 1.59 -9.06 7.48
CA LEU A 99 2.97 -8.61 7.65
C LEU A 99 3.23 -7.31 6.89
N GLY A 100 2.66 -7.17 5.69
CA GLY A 100 2.71 -5.94 4.91
C GLY A 100 2.07 -4.76 5.65
N LEU A 101 0.89 -4.96 6.26
CA LEU A 101 0.25 -3.95 7.09
C LEU A 101 1.12 -3.55 8.30
N MET A 102 1.79 -4.51 8.94
CA MET A 102 2.71 -4.24 10.04
C MET A 102 3.92 -3.41 9.57
N GLU A 103 4.48 -3.71 8.41
CA GLU A 103 5.56 -2.91 7.79
C GLU A 103 5.07 -1.51 7.39
N MET A 104 3.84 -1.38 6.88
CA MET A 104 3.23 -0.06 6.62
C MET A 104 3.15 0.78 7.89
N ILE A 105 2.63 0.22 8.98
CA ILE A 105 2.54 0.90 10.28
C ILE A 105 3.93 1.27 10.79
N GLN A 106 4.88 0.32 10.76
CA GLN A 106 6.24 0.55 11.24
C GLN A 106 6.96 1.62 10.40
N PHE A 107 6.75 1.64 9.09
CA PHE A 107 7.35 2.62 8.19
C PHE A 107 6.83 4.01 8.53
N VAL A 108 5.51 4.17 8.60
CA VAL A 108 4.91 5.46 8.93
C VAL A 108 5.40 5.95 10.30
N LYS A 109 5.36 5.11 11.34
CA LYS A 109 5.85 5.46 12.69
C LYS A 109 7.34 5.85 12.71
N THR A 110 8.14 5.33 11.78
CA THR A 110 9.58 5.59 11.72
C THR A 110 9.89 6.91 11.00
N PHE A 111 9.11 7.23 9.96
CA PHE A 111 9.44 8.34 9.04
C PHE A 111 8.51 9.55 9.18
N TYR A 112 7.40 9.44 9.92
CA TYR A 112 6.37 10.47 10.07
C TYR A 112 5.94 10.60 11.54
N ALA A 113 5.94 11.83 12.06
CA ALA A 113 5.86 12.09 13.50
C ALA A 113 4.44 12.01 14.10
N ASN A 114 3.39 12.19 13.29
CA ASN A 114 2.02 12.43 13.77
C ASN A 114 1.02 11.31 13.45
N CYS A 115 1.52 10.10 13.19
CA CYS A 115 0.64 9.01 12.78
C CYS A 115 -0.26 8.50 13.91
N LYS A 116 -1.53 8.30 13.61
CA LYS A 116 -2.50 7.65 14.50
C LYS A 116 -2.71 6.21 14.02
N LEU A 117 -2.54 5.23 14.92
CA LEU A 117 -2.73 3.82 14.56
C LEU A 117 -4.15 3.54 14.05
N ALA A 118 -5.15 4.25 14.58
CA ALA A 118 -6.54 4.18 14.13
C ALA A 118 -6.69 4.51 12.63
N THR A 119 -5.84 5.37 12.05
CA THR A 119 -5.89 5.71 10.61
C THR A 119 -5.66 4.48 9.71
N PHE A 120 -4.95 3.46 10.19
CA PHE A 120 -4.75 2.21 9.43
C PHE A 120 -5.99 1.31 9.39
N LEU A 121 -6.96 1.54 10.29
CA LEU A 121 -8.24 0.84 10.31
C LEU A 121 -9.29 1.51 9.40
N GLU A 122 -9.01 2.73 8.94
CA GLU A 122 -9.84 3.44 7.97
C GLU A 122 -9.70 2.83 6.55
N SER A 123 -10.59 3.24 5.63
CA SER A 123 -10.58 2.74 4.25
C SER A 123 -9.23 2.90 3.54
N CYS A 124 -8.51 4.01 3.77
CA CYS A 124 -7.16 4.21 3.19
C CYS A 124 -6.11 3.18 3.62
N GLY A 125 -6.32 2.51 4.76
CA GLY A 125 -5.39 1.55 5.34
C GLY A 125 -5.76 0.13 4.95
N VAL A 126 -6.42 -0.58 5.88
CA VAL A 126 -6.69 -2.01 5.77
C VAL A 126 -7.61 -2.36 4.59
N ALA A 127 -8.65 -1.55 4.31
CA ALA A 127 -9.60 -1.87 3.25
C ALA A 127 -8.96 -1.74 1.86
N ASP A 128 -8.25 -0.64 1.58
CA ASP A 128 -7.54 -0.44 0.31
C ASP A 128 -6.43 -1.48 0.12
N LEU A 129 -5.73 -1.82 1.20
CA LEU A 129 -4.73 -2.89 1.18
C LEU A 129 -5.34 -4.22 0.75
N ILE A 130 -6.44 -4.66 1.38
CA ILE A 130 -7.12 -5.91 1.07
C ILE A 130 -7.58 -5.89 -0.39
N THR A 131 -8.35 -4.88 -0.78
CA THR A 131 -8.92 -4.75 -2.12
C THR A 131 -7.85 -4.78 -3.20
N THR A 132 -6.71 -4.12 -2.96
CA THR A 132 -5.60 -4.12 -3.92
C THR A 132 -4.87 -5.46 -3.98
N CYS A 133 -4.75 -6.19 -2.87
CA CYS A 133 -4.14 -7.52 -2.82
C CYS A 133 -4.99 -8.62 -3.46
N TYR A 134 -6.28 -8.40 -3.69
CA TYR A 134 -7.17 -9.35 -4.38
C TYR A 134 -7.52 -8.91 -5.82
N GLY A 135 -7.81 -7.62 -6.05
CA GLY A 135 -8.30 -7.12 -7.34
C GLY A 135 -7.37 -6.14 -8.07
N GLY A 136 -6.31 -5.66 -7.42
CA GLY A 136 -5.49 -4.57 -7.94
C GLY A 136 -4.58 -4.94 -9.12
N ARG A 137 -4.25 -3.93 -9.95
CA ARG A 137 -3.30 -4.07 -11.08
C ARG A 137 -1.92 -4.57 -10.63
N ASN A 138 -1.42 -4.10 -9.47
CA ASN A 138 -0.17 -4.58 -8.88
C ASN A 138 -0.19 -6.09 -8.65
N ARG A 139 -1.26 -6.63 -8.06
CA ARG A 139 -1.43 -8.07 -7.86
C ARG A 139 -1.42 -8.82 -9.19
N ARG A 140 -2.27 -8.40 -10.15
CA ARG A 140 -2.41 -9.06 -11.47
C ARG A 140 -1.11 -9.11 -12.25
N VAL A 141 -0.37 -8.01 -12.33
CA VAL A 141 0.90 -7.97 -13.07
C VAL A 141 1.99 -8.74 -12.34
N SER A 142 2.05 -8.65 -11.00
CA SER A 142 2.99 -9.43 -10.20
C SER A 142 2.75 -10.94 -10.28
N GLU A 143 1.50 -11.38 -10.37
CA GLU A 143 1.15 -12.78 -10.66
C GLU A 143 1.69 -13.20 -12.03
N ALA A 144 1.37 -12.43 -13.09
CA ALA A 144 1.84 -12.70 -14.44
C ALA A 144 3.38 -12.69 -14.54
N PHE A 145 4.05 -11.82 -13.79
CA PHE A 145 5.51 -11.76 -13.70
C PHE A 145 6.09 -13.09 -13.22
N VAL A 146 5.49 -13.70 -12.20
CA VAL A 146 5.94 -15.00 -11.68
C VAL A 146 5.60 -16.14 -12.63
N THR A 147 4.39 -16.16 -13.20
CA THR A 147 3.94 -17.30 -14.03
C THR A 147 4.60 -17.32 -15.41
N THR A 148 4.95 -16.15 -15.97
CA THR A 148 5.52 -16.03 -17.31
C THR A 148 7.04 -15.81 -17.35
N GLY A 149 7.64 -15.32 -16.25
CA GLY A 149 9.06 -14.95 -16.19
C GLY A 149 9.43 -13.69 -17.00
N ARG A 150 8.46 -13.04 -17.64
CA ARG A 150 8.66 -11.81 -18.43
C ARG A 150 9.06 -10.64 -17.55
N THR A 151 9.48 -9.54 -18.17
CA THR A 151 9.80 -8.31 -17.41
C THR A 151 8.52 -7.61 -16.96
N ILE A 152 8.60 -6.84 -15.87
CA ILE A 152 7.46 -6.04 -15.40
C ILE A 152 7.10 -4.99 -16.45
N GLU A 153 8.09 -4.45 -17.15
CA GLU A 153 7.93 -3.46 -18.21
C GLU A 153 7.12 -4.01 -19.40
N ASP A 154 7.38 -5.26 -19.82
CA ASP A 154 6.63 -5.90 -20.89
C ASP A 154 5.18 -6.15 -20.49
N LEU A 155 4.98 -6.66 -19.27
CA LEU A 155 3.64 -6.95 -18.73
C LEU A 155 2.84 -5.67 -18.47
N GLU A 156 3.49 -4.59 -18.03
CA GLU A 156 2.84 -3.27 -17.90
C GLU A 156 2.28 -2.80 -19.24
N LYS A 157 3.08 -2.86 -20.31
CA LYS A 157 2.66 -2.42 -21.66
C LYS A 157 1.49 -3.25 -22.18
N GLU A 158 1.51 -4.56 -21.94
CA GLU A 158 0.51 -5.49 -22.45
C GLU A 158 -0.80 -5.45 -21.66
N MET A 159 -0.72 -5.39 -20.33
CA MET A 159 -1.87 -5.63 -19.45
C MET A 159 -2.58 -4.35 -19.02
N LEU A 160 -1.92 -3.20 -19.05
CA LEU A 160 -2.41 -1.99 -18.38
C LEU A 160 -2.90 -0.89 -19.33
N ASN A 161 -2.90 -1.10 -20.65
CA ASN A 161 -3.45 -0.17 -21.64
C ASN A 161 -2.98 1.28 -21.43
N GLY A 162 -1.67 1.46 -21.19
CA GLY A 162 -1.05 2.77 -20.95
C GLY A 162 -1.04 3.25 -19.49
N GLN A 163 -1.72 2.55 -18.57
CA GLN A 163 -1.62 2.85 -17.15
C GLN A 163 -0.29 2.33 -16.56
N LYS A 164 0.21 3.00 -15.53
CA LYS A 164 1.49 2.66 -14.87
C LYS A 164 1.32 1.77 -13.64
N LEU A 165 2.26 0.86 -13.45
CA LEU A 165 2.35 -0.01 -12.28
C LEU A 165 3.18 0.68 -11.19
N GLN A 166 2.51 1.07 -10.11
CA GLN A 166 3.13 1.88 -9.05
C GLN A 166 3.95 1.04 -8.06
N GLY A 167 3.57 -0.22 -7.78
CA GLY A 167 4.15 -1.04 -6.73
C GLY A 167 5.68 -1.20 -6.81
N PRO A 168 6.25 -1.61 -7.96
CA PRO A 168 7.71 -1.75 -8.12
C PRO A 168 8.48 -0.44 -7.96
N ILE A 169 7.90 0.68 -8.42
CA ILE A 169 8.48 2.02 -8.29
C ILE A 169 8.46 2.42 -6.81
N THR A 170 7.33 2.27 -6.12
CA THR A 170 7.22 2.56 -4.70
C THR A 170 8.16 1.68 -3.87
N ALA A 171 8.29 0.39 -4.20
CA ALA A 171 9.22 -0.52 -3.53
C ALA A 171 10.68 -0.07 -3.69
N HIS A 172 11.06 0.46 -4.86
CA HIS A 172 12.39 1.02 -5.07
C HIS A 172 12.67 2.25 -4.21
N GLU A 173 11.76 3.23 -4.21
CA GLU A 173 11.90 4.45 -3.41
C GLU A 173 11.93 4.15 -1.90
N VAL A 174 11.02 3.28 -1.44
CA VAL A 174 10.98 2.85 -0.04
C VAL A 174 12.26 2.13 0.34
N ASN A 175 12.72 1.17 -0.46
CA ASN A 175 13.95 0.45 -0.14
C ASN A 175 15.18 1.36 -0.17
N HIS A 176 15.24 2.36 -1.07
CA HIS A 176 16.28 3.39 -1.05
C HIS A 176 16.28 4.19 0.27
N MET A 177 15.10 4.61 0.74
CA MET A 177 14.97 5.28 2.04
C MET A 177 15.43 4.39 3.20
N LEU A 178 15.07 3.10 3.18
CA LEU A 178 15.47 2.13 4.19
C LEU A 178 16.99 1.93 4.20
N ALA A 179 17.60 1.76 3.03
CA ALA A 179 19.04 1.60 2.87
C ALA A 179 19.83 2.81 3.37
N SER A 180 19.34 4.02 3.12
CA SER A 180 19.96 5.25 3.64
C SER A 180 20.04 5.28 5.18
N ARG A 181 19.21 4.48 5.87
CA ARG A 181 19.15 4.38 7.33
C ARG A 181 19.57 3.01 7.88
N LYS A 182 20.04 2.08 7.03
CA LYS A 182 20.37 0.69 7.40
C LYS A 182 19.20 -0.03 8.10
N MET A 183 18.00 0.10 7.54
CA MET A 183 16.75 -0.41 8.12
C MET A 183 16.13 -1.57 7.33
N GLU A 184 16.76 -2.04 6.25
CA GLU A 184 16.19 -3.06 5.35
C GLU A 184 15.77 -4.33 6.10
N GLU A 185 16.56 -4.78 7.07
CA GLU A 185 16.27 -5.95 7.91
C GLU A 185 15.01 -5.79 8.77
N LYS A 186 14.58 -4.55 9.04
CA LYS A 186 13.34 -4.26 9.78
C LYS A 186 12.09 -4.30 8.89
N PHE A 187 12.28 -4.32 7.57
CA PHE A 187 11.22 -4.33 6.55
C PHE A 187 11.51 -5.40 5.49
N PRO A 188 11.58 -6.69 5.89
CA PRO A 188 11.97 -7.77 4.99
C PRO A 188 10.97 -7.97 3.83
N LEU A 189 9.67 -7.74 4.00
CA LEU A 189 8.69 -7.85 2.92
C LEU A 189 8.90 -6.75 1.88
N PHE A 190 8.99 -5.48 2.27
CA PHE A 190 9.26 -4.38 1.33
C PHE A 190 10.59 -4.57 0.61
N THR A 191 11.61 -5.01 1.33
CA THR A 191 12.94 -5.31 0.76
C THR A 191 12.87 -6.48 -0.21
N ALA A 192 12.20 -7.57 0.12
CA ALA A 192 12.03 -8.72 -0.77
C ALA A 192 11.31 -8.34 -2.06
N VAL A 193 10.22 -7.57 -1.97
CA VAL A 193 9.50 -7.09 -3.16
C VAL A 193 10.40 -6.26 -4.06
N HIS A 194 11.18 -5.35 -3.49
CA HIS A 194 12.16 -4.58 -4.27
C HIS A 194 13.17 -5.50 -4.99
N MET A 195 13.77 -6.44 -4.26
CA MET A 195 14.80 -7.34 -4.79
C MET A 195 14.25 -8.29 -5.86
N ILE A 196 13.01 -8.77 -5.72
CA ILE A 196 12.32 -9.60 -6.73
C ILE A 196 12.04 -8.77 -7.99
N CYS A 197 11.50 -7.56 -7.86
CA CYS A 197 11.24 -6.66 -8.99
C CYS A 197 12.52 -6.29 -9.75
N LYS A 198 13.66 -6.20 -9.06
CA LYS A 198 14.99 -5.99 -9.67
C LYS A 198 15.66 -7.28 -10.17
N LYS A 199 14.97 -8.43 -10.10
CA LYS A 199 15.48 -9.77 -10.47
C LYS A 199 16.80 -10.13 -9.76
N LYS A 200 16.99 -9.66 -8.52
CA LYS A 200 18.16 -9.97 -7.69
C LYS A 200 17.95 -11.23 -6.85
N ILE A 201 16.70 -11.57 -6.57
CA ILE A 201 16.28 -12.83 -5.94
C ILE A 201 15.06 -13.37 -6.69
N GLU A 202 14.81 -14.67 -6.56
CA GLU A 202 13.65 -15.32 -7.16
C GLU A 202 12.38 -15.11 -6.30
N PRO A 203 11.17 -15.06 -6.92
CA PRO A 203 9.92 -14.88 -6.19
C PRO A 203 9.71 -15.86 -5.04
N LYS A 204 10.15 -17.12 -5.19
CA LYS A 204 10.02 -18.16 -4.16
C LYS A 204 10.76 -17.82 -2.86
N GLN A 205 11.80 -16.99 -2.93
CA GLN A 205 12.58 -16.55 -1.78
C GLN A 205 11.84 -15.53 -0.91
N LEU A 206 10.70 -14.98 -1.37
CA LEU A 206 9.82 -14.14 -0.55
C LEU A 206 9.52 -14.81 0.80
N ILE A 207 9.24 -16.11 0.80
CA ILE A 207 8.87 -16.86 2.00
C ILE A 207 9.99 -16.88 3.05
N ASP A 208 11.24 -16.91 2.63
CA ASP A 208 12.37 -16.92 3.56
C ASP A 208 12.55 -15.56 4.26
N TYR A 209 12.20 -14.47 3.59
CA TYR A 209 12.13 -13.14 4.21
C TYR A 209 10.98 -13.06 5.23
N LEU A 210 9.82 -13.66 4.93
CA LEU A 210 8.66 -13.66 5.83
C LEU A 210 8.87 -14.52 7.08
N LYS A 211 9.50 -15.69 6.94
CA LYS A 211 9.83 -16.57 8.09
C LYS A 211 10.68 -15.86 9.14
N ASN A 212 11.59 -15.00 8.70
CA ASN A 212 12.50 -14.25 9.55
C ASN A 212 11.97 -12.87 9.94
N HIS A 213 10.68 -12.58 9.68
CA HIS A 213 10.13 -11.26 9.91
C HIS A 213 10.18 -10.86 11.41
N PRO A 214 10.64 -9.64 11.77
CA PRO A 214 10.86 -9.21 13.16
C PRO A 214 9.66 -9.36 14.10
N VAL A 215 8.44 -9.24 13.57
CA VAL A 215 7.18 -9.48 14.32
C VAL A 215 7.14 -10.87 14.98
N HIS A 216 7.78 -11.89 14.40
CA HIS A 216 7.83 -13.24 14.98
C HIS A 216 8.90 -13.40 16.08
N GLN A 217 9.86 -12.48 16.15
CA GLN A 217 10.92 -12.50 17.16
C GLN A 217 10.49 -11.82 18.47
N MET A 218 9.42 -11.01 18.44
CA MET A 218 8.83 -10.42 19.64
C MET A 218 7.99 -11.46 20.40
N THR A 219 8.58 -12.07 21.42
CA THR A 219 8.04 -13.25 22.12
C THR A 219 6.82 -12.98 22.99
N VAL A 220 6.46 -11.71 23.23
CA VAL A 220 5.24 -11.32 23.95
C VAL A 220 4.72 -10.00 23.36
N LEU A 221 3.52 -10.00 22.79
CA LEU A 221 2.79 -8.77 22.49
C LEU A 221 2.53 -8.06 23.83
N LYS A 222 3.24 -6.97 24.13
CA LYS A 222 2.78 -6.05 25.18
C LYS A 222 1.50 -5.40 24.65
N SER A 223 0.37 -5.88 25.16
CA SER A 223 -0.97 -5.38 24.86
C SER A 223 -1.11 -3.95 25.38
N ASN A 224 -0.82 -2.97 24.53
CA ASN A 224 -1.28 -1.60 24.70
C ASN A 224 -2.18 -1.27 23.51
N LEU A 225 -3.37 -1.89 23.51
CA LEU A 225 -4.55 -1.31 22.86
C LEU A 225 -5.08 -0.21 23.77
#